data_AF-A0A6C0KBZ7-F1
#
_entry.id   AF-A0A6C0KBZ7-F1
#
_cell.length_a   1.000
_cell.length_b   1.000
_cell.length_c   1.000
_cell.angle_alpha   90.00
_cell.angle_beta   90.00
_cell.angle_gamma   90.00
#
_symmetry.space_group_name_H-M   'P 1'
#
loop_
_entity.id
_entity.type
_entity.pdbx_description
1 polymer ?
#
loop_
_entity_poly.entity_id
_entity_poly.type
_entity_poly.pdbx_seq_one_letter_code
_entity_poly.pdbx_strand_id
1 'polypeptide(L)'
;MVVTRTWTPLENIQISKGVYLDIWDSGDKKVERWPDGTEFHWRIVDLEVLENGQVKEVLEPLELWDTPARYAWTEKIPLLNGIFTNYEIPGWTIIQESAAVKKISPTGRKQKLNQNRKLN
;
A
#
# COMPACT_ATOMS: atom_id res chain seq x y z
N MET A 1 7.88 -7.52 -4.03
CA MET A 1 7.83 -6.30 -4.88
C MET A 1 6.98 -5.29 -4.15
N VAL A 2 7.47 -4.07 -3.94
CA VAL A 2 6.69 -3.00 -3.28
C VAL A 2 5.67 -2.45 -4.29
N VAL A 3 4.46 -2.17 -3.84
CA VAL A 3 3.43 -1.49 -4.64
C VAL A 3 3.07 -0.15 -4.01
N THR A 4 2.70 0.81 -4.85
CA THR A 4 2.18 2.10 -4.41
C THR A 4 0.75 2.22 -4.90
N ARG A 5 -0.15 2.63 -4.01
CA ARG A 5 -1.54 2.93 -4.34
C ARG A 5 -1.82 4.41 -4.19
N THR A 6 -2.49 4.98 -5.17
CA THR A 6 -3.01 6.34 -5.11
C THR A 6 -4.52 6.27 -5.09
N TRP A 7 -5.12 6.82 -4.04
CA TRP A 7 -6.55 6.90 -3.82
C TRP A 7 -6.99 8.31 -4.18
N THR A 8 -7.88 8.43 -5.16
CA THR A 8 -8.40 9.70 -5.64
C THR A 8 -9.89 9.79 -5.30
N PRO A 9 -10.35 10.89 -4.66
CA PRO A 9 -11.76 11.06 -4.34
C PRO A 9 -12.65 10.98 -5.60
N LEU A 10 -13.77 10.27 -5.49
CA LEU A 10 -14.84 10.25 -6.49
C LEU A 10 -15.96 11.21 -6.09
N GLU A 11 -16.42 12.03 -7.04
CA GLU A 11 -17.53 12.97 -6.81
C GLU A 11 -18.90 12.28 -6.73
N ASN A 12 -19.06 11.11 -7.36
CA ASN A 12 -20.30 10.35 -7.39
C ASN A 12 -20.17 9.04 -6.60
N ILE A 13 -20.93 8.94 -5.49
CA ILE A 13 -20.99 7.74 -4.66
C ILE A 13 -22.10 6.84 -5.20
N GLN A 14 -21.80 6.02 -6.18
CA GLN A 14 -22.69 4.93 -6.57
C GLN A 14 -22.44 3.73 -5.66
N ILE A 15 -23.49 3.13 -5.10
CA ILE A 15 -23.38 1.91 -4.30
C ILE A 15 -23.92 0.76 -5.14
N SER A 16 -23.04 -0.16 -5.55
CA SER A 16 -23.45 -1.42 -6.20
C SER A 16 -23.90 -2.44 -5.14
N LYS A 17 -24.87 -3.29 -5.47
CA LYS A 17 -25.28 -4.40 -4.61
C LYS A 17 -24.72 -5.71 -5.19
N GLY A 18 -23.96 -6.46 -4.38
CA GLY A 18 -23.69 -7.88 -4.64
C GLY A 18 -22.23 -8.29 -4.89
N VAL A 19 -21.29 -7.34 -4.98
CA VAL A 19 -19.85 -7.62 -5.13
C VAL A 19 -19.09 -6.82 -4.09
N TYR A 20 -18.27 -7.49 -3.28
CA TYR A 20 -17.62 -6.87 -2.12
C TYR A 20 -16.14 -7.24 -2.04
N LEU A 21 -15.34 -6.25 -1.67
CA LEU A 21 -13.97 -6.41 -1.18
C LEU A 21 -14.03 -6.48 0.34
N ASP A 22 -13.54 -7.58 0.90
CA ASP A 22 -13.39 -7.71 2.35
C ASP A 22 -12.00 -7.21 2.75
N ILE A 23 -11.93 -6.30 3.74
CA ILE A 23 -10.67 -5.77 4.29
C ILE A 23 -10.60 -6.11 5.77
N TRP A 24 -9.46 -6.64 6.21
CA TRP A 24 -9.13 -6.78 7.62
C TRP A 24 -7.85 -6.01 7.92
N ASP A 25 -7.89 -5.09 8.88
CA ASP A 25 -6.79 -4.18 9.20
C ASP A 25 -6.39 -4.34 10.67
N SER A 26 -5.09 -4.38 10.94
CA SER A 26 -4.48 -4.48 12.28
C SER A 26 -3.70 -3.23 12.69
N GLY A 27 -3.64 -2.20 11.84
CA GLY A 27 -2.94 -0.95 12.01
C GLY A 27 -1.70 -0.84 11.12
N ASP A 28 -0.80 -1.83 11.17
CA ASP A 28 0.43 -1.87 10.35
C ASP A 28 0.39 -2.93 9.23
N LYS A 29 -0.65 -3.77 9.24
CA LYS A 29 -0.88 -4.82 8.25
C LYS A 29 -2.34 -4.90 7.89
N LYS A 30 -2.60 -5.23 6.63
CA LYS A 30 -3.95 -5.46 6.10
C LYS A 30 -4.03 -6.72 5.26
N VAL A 31 -5.21 -7.33 5.26
CA VAL A 31 -5.58 -8.43 4.38
C VAL A 31 -6.76 -7.99 3.54
N GLU A 32 -6.71 -8.26 2.24
CA GLU A 32 -7.73 -7.93 1.27
C GLU A 32 -8.20 -9.21 0.59
N ARG A 33 -9.48 -9.57 0.75
CA ARG A 33 -10.08 -10.69 0.01
C ARG A 33 -11.03 -10.16 -1.05
N TRP A 34 -10.70 -10.49 -2.29
CA TRP A 34 -11.45 -10.12 -3.48
C TRP A 34 -12.67 -11.02 -3.70
N PRO A 35 -13.65 -10.58 -4.51
CA PRO A 35 -14.88 -11.34 -4.76
C PRO A 35 -14.65 -12.74 -5.35
N ASP A 36 -13.54 -12.93 -6.06
CA ASP A 36 -13.13 -14.22 -6.64
C ASP A 36 -12.47 -15.16 -5.62
N GLY A 37 -12.31 -14.71 -4.37
CA GLY A 37 -11.64 -15.44 -3.29
C GLY A 37 -10.14 -15.19 -3.22
N THR A 38 -9.56 -14.41 -4.14
CA THR A 38 -8.13 -14.07 -4.11
C THR A 38 -7.83 -13.22 -2.88
N GLU A 39 -6.78 -13.60 -2.15
CA GLU A 39 -6.30 -12.84 -0.99
C GLU A 39 -4.96 -12.19 -1.25
N PHE A 40 -4.84 -10.93 -0.83
CA PHE A 40 -3.58 -10.23 -0.73
C PHE A 40 -3.31 -9.83 0.71
N HIS A 41 -2.07 -10.06 1.13
CA HIS A 41 -1.60 -9.81 2.49
C HIS A 41 -0.53 -8.73 2.40
N TRP A 42 -0.73 -7.62 3.10
CA TRP A 42 0.09 -6.42 2.95
C TRP A 42 0.58 -5.90 4.28
N ARG A 43 1.83 -5.46 4.30
CA ARG A 43 2.36 -4.54 5.29
C ARG A 43 2.19 -3.12 4.77
N ILE A 44 1.65 -2.26 5.61
CA ILE A 44 1.55 -0.83 5.33
C ILE A 44 2.91 -0.23 5.70
N VAL A 45 3.67 0.19 4.69
CA VAL A 45 5.01 0.77 4.86
C VAL A 45 4.91 2.26 5.13
N ASP A 46 4.05 2.92 4.37
CA ASP A 46 3.84 4.36 4.43
C ASP A 46 2.42 4.71 4.00
N LEU A 47 1.88 5.77 4.61
CA LEU A 47 0.56 6.31 4.30
C LEU A 47 0.60 7.83 4.46
N GLU A 48 0.31 8.53 3.37
CA GLU A 48 0.37 9.98 3.27
C GLU A 48 -0.96 10.52 2.73
N VAL A 49 -1.48 11.57 3.36
CA VAL A 49 -2.66 12.32 2.86
C VAL A 49 -2.16 13.60 2.21
N LEU A 50 -2.50 13.80 0.94
CA LEU A 50 -2.06 14.93 0.12
C LEU A 50 -3.06 16.10 0.20
N GLU A 51 -2.62 17.30 -0.20
CA GLU A 51 -3.35 18.57 -0.03
C GLU A 51 -4.73 18.62 -0.70
N ASN A 52 -5.00 17.73 -1.67
CA ASN A 52 -6.26 17.63 -2.41
C ASN A 52 -7.17 16.47 -1.93
N GLY A 53 -6.89 15.91 -0.76
CA GLY A 53 -7.64 14.76 -0.23
C GLY A 53 -7.30 13.44 -0.90
N GLN A 54 -6.31 13.38 -1.79
CA GLN A 54 -5.75 12.11 -2.25
C GLN A 54 -5.01 11.43 -1.10
N VAL A 55 -5.04 10.10 -1.10
CA VAL A 55 -4.24 9.29 -0.18
C VAL A 55 -3.25 8.49 -0.98
N LYS A 56 -1.99 8.50 -0.56
CA LYS A 56 -0.94 7.66 -1.11
C LYS A 56 -0.53 6.63 -0.09
N GLU A 57 -0.50 5.38 -0.50
CA GLU A 57 -0.19 4.22 0.34
C GLU A 57 0.93 3.42 -0.31
N VAL A 58 1.92 3.01 0.48
CA VAL A 58 3.00 2.12 0.04
C VAL A 58 2.87 0.79 0.77
N LEU A 59 2.80 -0.29 -0.01
CA LEU A 59 2.54 -1.64 0.50
C LEU A 59 3.65 -2.61 0.12
N GLU A 60 4.00 -3.44 1.08
CA GLU A 60 4.86 -4.60 0.88
C GLU A 60 4.06 -5.88 1.03
N PRO A 61 4.18 -6.84 0.09
CA PRO A 61 3.50 -8.12 0.22
C PRO A 61 4.06 -8.87 1.43
N LEU A 62 3.16 -9.40 2.24
CA LEU A 62 3.49 -10.26 3.37
C LEU A 62 3.47 -11.72 2.94
N GLU A 63 4.34 -12.49 3.59
CA GLU A 63 4.23 -13.94 3.59
C GLU A 63 3.05 -14.36 4.47
N LEU A 64 2.41 -15.49 4.14
CA LEU A 64 1.19 -15.95 4.80
C LEU A 64 1.37 -16.22 6.31
N TRP A 65 2.57 -16.57 6.76
CA TRP A 65 2.86 -16.76 8.18
C TRP A 65 2.98 -15.43 8.96
N ASP A 66 3.16 -14.31 8.26
CA ASP A 66 3.26 -12.97 8.86
C ASP A 66 1.92 -12.24 8.93
N THR A 67 0.85 -12.86 8.41
CA THR A 67 -0.53 -12.39 8.51
C THR A 67 -0.96 -12.24 9.97
N PRO A 68 -1.59 -11.12 10.36
CA PRO A 68 -1.93 -10.87 11.76
C PRO A 68 -2.99 -11.86 12.28
N ALA A 69 -2.75 -12.37 13.49
CA ALA A 69 -3.67 -13.29 14.17
C ALA A 69 -4.93 -12.60 14.73
N ARG A 70 -4.92 -11.27 14.80
CA ARG A 70 -6.03 -10.43 15.26
C ARG A 70 -6.09 -9.16 14.43
N TYR A 71 -7.31 -8.69 14.19
CA TYR A 71 -7.59 -7.48 13.43
C TYR A 71 -8.21 -6.44 14.35
N ALA A 72 -7.80 -5.19 14.18
CA ALA A 72 -8.39 -4.04 14.87
C ALA A 72 -9.72 -3.64 14.22
N TRP A 73 -9.80 -3.77 12.89
CA TRP A 73 -10.96 -3.39 12.10
C TRP A 73 -11.21 -4.40 10.98
N THR A 74 -12.49 -4.58 10.64
CA THR A 74 -12.91 -5.46 9.55
C THR A 74 -14.03 -4.78 8.79
N GLU A 75 -13.96 -4.77 7.46
CA GLU A 75 -14.90 -4.04 6.61
C GLU A 75 -15.29 -4.85 5.38
N LYS A 76 -16.55 -4.69 4.96
CA LYS A 76 -17.05 -5.18 3.66
C LYS A 76 -17.37 -3.97 2.79
N ILE A 77 -16.56 -3.75 1.76
CA ILE A 77 -16.66 -2.56 0.90
C ILE A 77 -17.26 -2.96 -0.44
N PRO A 78 -18.32 -2.29 -0.93
CA PRO A 78 -18.82 -2.52 -2.29
C PRO A 78 -17.72 -2.27 -3.32
N LEU A 79 -17.47 -3.25 -4.19
CA LEU A 79 -16.61 -3.06 -5.34
C LEU A 79 -17.47 -2.52 -6.49
N LEU A 80 -17.18 -1.30 -6.94
CA LEU A 80 -17.97 -0.64 -7.98
C LEU A 80 -17.52 -1.09 -9.36
N ASN A 81 -16.20 -1.14 -9.57
CA ASN A 81 -15.59 -1.55 -10.83
C ASN A 81 -14.12 -1.97 -10.63
N GLY A 82 -13.58 -2.69 -11.60
CA GLY A 82 -12.14 -2.89 -11.78
C GLY A 82 -11.57 -4.18 -11.21
N ILE A 83 -10.23 -4.20 -11.15
CA ILE A 83 -9.40 -5.33 -10.72
C ILE A 83 -8.36 -4.83 -9.72
N PHE A 84 -7.58 -5.73 -9.12
CA PHE A 84 -6.63 -5.40 -8.05
C PHE A 84 -5.58 -4.32 -8.38
N THR A 85 -5.32 -4.01 -9.66
CA THR A 85 -4.42 -2.92 -10.04
C THR A 85 -5.11 -1.58 -10.27
N ASN A 86 -6.41 -1.56 -10.55
CA ASN A 86 -7.18 -0.36 -10.79
C ASN A 86 -8.66 -0.66 -10.51
N TYR A 87 -9.20 -0.07 -9.46
CA TYR A 87 -10.55 -0.36 -8.99
C TYR A 87 -11.20 0.82 -8.29
N GLU A 88 -12.52 0.74 -8.17
CA GLU A 88 -13.35 1.77 -7.56
C GLU A 88 -14.15 1.19 -6.40
N ILE A 89 -14.18 1.94 -5.30
CA ILE A 89 -15.02 1.70 -4.12
C ILE A 89 -15.81 3.00 -3.83
N PRO A 90 -16.84 2.97 -2.97
CA PRO A 90 -17.56 4.18 -2.60
C PRO A 90 -16.63 5.31 -2.17
N GLY A 91 -16.66 6.41 -2.94
CA GLY A 91 -15.88 7.62 -2.69
C GLY A 91 -14.45 7.61 -3.20
N TRP A 92 -13.93 6.51 -3.77
CA TRP A 92 -12.53 6.42 -4.18
C TRP A 92 -12.30 5.63 -5.48
N THR A 93 -11.42 6.16 -6.33
CA THR A 93 -10.70 5.40 -7.34
C THR A 93 -9.30 5.08 -6.81
N ILE A 94 -8.89 3.82 -6.87
CA ILE A 94 -7.58 3.36 -6.43
C ILE A 94 -6.80 2.84 -7.64
N ILE A 95 -5.63 3.42 -7.88
CA ILE A 95 -4.67 2.97 -8.89
C ILE A 95 -3.44 2.41 -8.17
N GLN A 96 -3.09 1.16 -8.46
CA GLN A 96 -1.90 0.51 -7.95
C GLN A 96 -0.81 0.44 -9.02
N GLU A 97 0.35 0.97 -8.68
CA GLU A 97 1.56 0.89 -9.49
C GLU A 97 2.56 -0.04 -8.82
N SER A 98 3.15 -0.93 -9.61
CA SER A 98 4.30 -1.71 -9.15
C SER A 98 5.54 -0.83 -9.19
N ALA A 99 6.20 -0.63 -8.06
CA ALA A 99 7.53 -0.08 -8.10
C ALA A 99 8.44 -1.16 -8.70
N ALA A 100 8.85 -0.99 -9.97
CA ALA A 100 10.07 -1.64 -10.42
C ALA A 100 11.13 -1.24 -9.39
N VAL A 101 11.70 -2.21 -8.68
CA VAL A 101 12.70 -1.97 -7.65
C VAL A 101 13.84 -1.21 -8.32
N LYS A 102 13.83 0.13 -8.24
CA LYS A 102 15.03 0.91 -8.42
C LYS A 102 15.89 0.44 -7.27
N LYS A 103 16.86 -0.43 -7.57
CA LYS A 103 17.95 -0.77 -6.68
C LYS A 103 18.42 0.56 -6.10
N ILE A 104 18.10 0.78 -4.84
CA ILE A 104 18.65 1.91 -4.12
C ILE A 104 20.11 1.53 -3.97
N SER A 105 20.94 1.93 -4.94
CA SER A 105 22.38 1.88 -4.80
C SER A 105 22.69 2.61 -3.49
N PRO A 106 23.39 2.00 -2.53
CA PRO A 106 23.69 2.66 -1.28
C PRO A 106 24.52 3.91 -1.61
N THR A 107 23.87 5.07 -1.52
CA THR A 107 24.46 6.35 -1.84
C THR A 107 25.60 6.58 -0.87
N GLY A 108 26.77 6.86 -1.44
CA GLY A 108 28.07 6.80 -0.78
C GLY A 108 28.14 7.50 0.57
N ARG A 109 28.46 6.71 1.59
CA ARG A 109 29.11 7.21 2.81
C ARG A 109 30.55 7.57 2.43
N LYS A 110 30.78 8.78 1.90
CA LYS A 110 32.13 9.36 1.86
C LYS A 110 32.58 9.58 3.29
N GLN A 111 33.26 8.57 3.87
CA GLN A 111 34.14 8.82 5.01
C GLN A 111 35.30 9.67 4.49
N LYS A 112 35.26 10.98 4.77
CA LYS A 112 36.48 11.79 4.77
C LYS A 112 37.31 11.32 5.96
N LEU A 113 38.22 10.38 5.71
CA LEU A 113 39.28 10.04 6.66
C LEU A 113 40.30 11.18 6.63
N ASN A 114 40.23 12.05 7.63
CA ASN A 114 41.27 13.04 7.90
C ASN A 114 42.58 12.29 8.23
N GLN A 115 43.53 12.26 7.30
CA GLN A 115 44.91 11.89 7.59
C GLN A 115 45.74 13.14 7.82
N ASN A 116 45.72 13.63 9.05
CA ASN A 116 46.84 14.40 9.59
C ASN A 116 47.90 13.40 10.06
N ARG A 117 48.97 13.23 9.29
CA ARG A 117 50.24 12.74 9.82
C ARG A 117 51.38 13.62 9.32
N LYS A 118 51.81 14.51 10.22
CA LYS A 118 53.20 14.97 10.33
C LYS A 118 54.11 13.77 10.64
N LEU A 119 55.42 13.98 10.44
CA LEU A 119 56.61 13.14 10.65
C LEU A 119 57.19 12.74 9.28
N ASN A 120 58.40 13.11 8.86
CA ASN A 120 59.53 13.84 9.45
C ASN A 120 60.22 14.63 8.33
#